data_AF-A0A8T5LNZ1-F1
#
_entry.id   AF-A0A8T5LNZ1-F1
#
_cell.length_a   1.000
_cell.length_b   1.000
_cell.length_c   1.000
_cell.angle_alpha   90.00
_cell.angle_beta   90.00
_cell.angle_gamma   90.00
#
_symmetry.space_group_name_H-M   'P 1'
#
loop_
_entity.id
_entity.type
_entity.pdbx_description
1 polymer ?
#
loop_
_entity_poly.entity_id
_entity_poly.type
_entity_poly.pdbx_seq_one_letter_code
_entity_poly.pdbx_strand_id
1 'polypeptide(L)'
;MLEKLFTSKTRIKLLTHLLFSTEEYKLRELSRKLKIPVSAVSRELKNLQNISLVKKEKEHFTINSDSNILLELRNIFIKTDAFKIELEKSLESKLIQFAFVFGSFANETYTAESDIDLFIVGKISNEEVFLKIKPLERKLAREINPIIWPLADLKKKKNSSIVRDIARKKIIMLKGKEYELRKIIS
;
A
#
# COMPACT_ATOMS: atom_id res chain seq x y z
N MET A 1 2.69 5.29 14.60
CA MET A 1 2.79 3.91 15.12
C MET A 1 4.17 3.30 14.90
N LEU A 2 4.68 3.19 13.67
CA LEU A 2 5.98 2.57 13.39
C LEU A 2 7.15 3.19 14.16
N GLU A 3 7.21 4.51 14.31
CA GLU A 3 8.26 5.18 15.12
C GLU A 3 8.23 4.81 16.61
N LYS A 4 7.11 4.28 17.11
CA LYS A 4 6.99 3.76 18.49
C LYS A 4 7.38 2.28 18.59
N LEU A 5 7.25 1.52 17.50
CA LEU A 5 7.63 0.10 17.43
C LEU A 5 9.10 -0.10 17.05
N PHE A 6 9.65 0.78 16.21
CA PHE A 6 11.02 0.73 15.72
C PHE A 6 11.79 1.95 16.21
N THR A 7 12.96 1.71 16.80
CA THR A 7 13.83 2.75 17.37
C THR A 7 14.52 3.62 16.31
N SER A 8 14.59 3.18 15.05
CA SER A 8 15.32 3.86 13.98
C SER A 8 14.39 4.36 12.88
N LYS A 9 14.29 5.70 12.74
CA LYS A 9 13.57 6.35 11.63
C LYS A 9 14.15 5.98 10.27
N THR A 10 15.47 5.81 10.20
CA THR A 10 16.15 5.36 8.97
C THR A 10 15.75 3.95 8.61
N ARG A 11 15.67 3.03 9.58
CA ARG A 11 15.20 1.67 9.36
C ARG A 11 13.77 1.65 8.87
N ILE A 12 12.88 2.43 9.48
CA ILE A 12 11.48 2.54 9.03
C ILE A 12 11.45 2.97 7.56
N LYS A 13 12.13 4.06 7.19
CA LYS A 13 12.15 4.54 5.80
C LYS A 13 12.73 3.51 4.82
N LEU A 14 13.80 2.82 5.21
CA LEU A 14 14.39 1.75 4.40
C LEU A 14 13.43 0.58 4.23
N LEU A 15 12.81 0.11 5.30
CA LEU A 15 11.84 -0.99 5.25
C LEU A 15 10.59 -0.62 4.45
N THR A 16 10.05 0.59 4.64
CA THR A 16 8.94 1.10 3.81
C THR A 16 9.29 1.09 2.32
N HIS A 17 10.57 1.28 1.98
CA HIS A 17 11.02 1.25 0.59
C HIS A 17 11.30 -0.17 0.08
N LEU A 18 12.06 -0.95 0.84
CA LEU A 18 12.62 -2.23 0.41
C LEU A 18 11.67 -3.40 0.57
N LEU A 19 10.82 -3.42 1.62
CA LEU A 19 9.88 -4.53 1.85
C LEU A 19 9.00 -4.80 0.63
N PHE A 20 8.74 -3.74 -0.13
CA PHE A 20 7.85 -3.73 -1.26
C PHE A 20 8.61 -3.41 -2.56
N SER A 21 9.92 -3.65 -2.66
CA SER A 21 10.64 -3.40 -3.92
C SER A 21 11.08 -4.70 -4.57
N THR A 22 10.92 -4.78 -5.89
CA THR A 22 11.53 -5.81 -6.74
C THR A 22 12.81 -5.32 -7.41
N GLU A 23 13.21 -4.08 -7.15
CA GLU A 23 14.41 -3.47 -7.74
C GLU A 23 15.63 -3.70 -6.83
N GLU A 24 16.81 -3.70 -7.44
CA GLU A 24 18.08 -3.67 -6.72
C GLU A 24 18.58 -2.24 -6.61
N TYR A 25 19.22 -1.90 -5.49
CA TYR A 25 19.69 -0.54 -5.25
C TYR A 25 21.14 -0.48 -4.81
N LYS A 26 21.89 0.49 -5.32
CA LYS A 26 23.19 0.86 -4.74
C LYS A 26 23.00 1.70 -3.48
N LEU A 27 23.98 1.64 -2.57
CA LEU A 27 23.97 2.41 -1.32
C LEU A 27 23.69 3.91 -1.53
N ARG A 28 24.36 4.53 -2.51
CA ARG A 28 24.21 5.97 -2.82
C ARG A 28 22.88 6.30 -3.50
N GLU A 29 22.23 5.33 -4.15
CA GLU A 29 20.89 5.52 -4.72
C GLU A 29 19.85 5.57 -3.61
N LEU A 30 19.90 4.64 -2.65
CA LEU A 30 19.02 4.64 -1.47
C LEU A 30 19.17 5.93 -0.65
N SER A 31 20.40 6.38 -0.42
CA SER A 31 20.67 7.64 0.28
C SER A 31 20.01 8.85 -0.40
N ARG A 32 20.16 8.98 -1.73
CA ARG A 32 19.54 10.06 -2.52
C ARG A 32 18.02 9.96 -2.53
N LYS A 33 17.48 8.78 -2.82
CA LYS A 33 16.03 8.52 -2.95
C LYS A 33 15.29 8.78 -1.63
N LEU A 34 15.86 8.37 -0.51
CA LEU A 34 15.25 8.50 0.81
C LEU A 34 15.61 9.81 1.53
N LYS A 35 16.53 10.60 0.97
CA LYS A 35 17.10 11.81 1.58
C LYS A 35 17.68 11.52 2.98
N ILE A 36 18.53 10.50 3.07
CA ILE A 36 19.18 10.04 4.32
C ILE A 36 20.70 10.00 4.13
N PRO A 37 21.51 10.41 5.11
CA PRO A 37 22.97 10.30 5.03
C PRO A 37 23.44 8.87 4.72
N VAL A 38 24.43 8.74 3.82
CA VAL A 38 24.99 7.46 3.37
C VAL A 38 25.43 6.57 4.55
N SER A 39 26.04 7.16 5.58
CA SER A 39 26.48 6.45 6.79
C SER A 39 25.32 5.81 7.56
N ALA A 40 24.20 6.51 7.70
CA ALA A 40 23.01 6.01 8.37
C ALA A 40 22.34 4.90 7.55
N VAL A 41 22.27 5.05 6.23
CA VAL A 41 21.75 4.00 5.33
C VAL A 41 22.63 2.75 5.41
N SER A 42 23.95 2.91 5.33
CA SER A 42 24.91 1.79 5.42
C SER A 42 24.77 1.02 6.73
N ARG A 43 24.68 1.74 7.86
CA ARG A 43 24.48 1.12 9.19
C ARG A 43 23.21 0.29 9.25
N GLU A 44 22.08 0.82 8.77
CA GLU A 44 20.82 0.08 8.83
C GLU A 44 20.75 -1.06 7.81
N LEU A 45 21.33 -0.92 6.62
CA LEU A 45 21.45 -2.03 5.68
C LEU A 45 22.25 -3.19 6.29
N LYS A 46 23.36 -2.89 6.96
CA LYS A 46 24.14 -3.91 7.70
C LYS A 46 23.31 -4.60 8.78
N ASN A 47 22.53 -3.84 9.55
CA ASN A 47 21.62 -4.43 10.55
C ASN A 47 20.57 -5.36 9.92
N LEU A 48 19.99 -4.95 8.79
CA LEU A 48 18.99 -5.74 8.06
C LEU A 48 19.59 -6.99 7.39
N GLN A 49 20.85 -6.91 6.95
CA GLN A 49 21.61 -8.08 6.45
C GLN A 49 21.91 -9.08 7.56
N ASN A 50 22.26 -8.61 8.77
CA ASN A 50 22.57 -9.49 9.91
C ASN A 50 21.37 -10.35 10.34
N ILE A 51 20.13 -9.91 10.06
CA ILE A 51 18.90 -10.68 10.30
C ILE A 51 18.37 -11.36 9.03
N SER A 52 19.19 -11.43 7.98
CA SER A 52 18.86 -12.04 6.69
C SER A 52 17.60 -11.46 6.02
N LEU A 53 17.25 -10.20 6.30
CA LEU A 53 16.10 -9.52 5.68
C LEU A 53 16.49 -8.78 4.39
N VAL A 54 17.75 -8.37 4.27
CA VAL A 54 18.32 -7.75 3.06
C VAL A 54 19.50 -8.57 2.60
N LYS A 55 19.62 -8.79 1.28
CA LYS A 55 20.78 -9.39 0.62
C LYS A 55 21.62 -8.29 -0.03
N LYS A 56 22.94 -8.49 -0.09
CA LYS A 56 23.85 -7.67 -0.89
C LYS A 56 24.52 -8.56 -1.93
N GLU A 57 24.26 -8.30 -3.20
CA GLU A 57 24.92 -8.96 -4.32
C GLU A 57 25.80 -7.94 -5.04
N LYS A 58 27.12 -8.19 -5.05
CA LYS A 58 28.12 -7.21 -5.48
C LYS A 58 27.95 -5.87 -4.74
N GLU A 59 27.45 -4.85 -5.43
CA GLU A 59 27.22 -3.50 -4.91
C GLU A 59 25.74 -3.12 -4.77
N HIS A 60 24.83 -4.07 -5.03
CA HIS A 60 23.39 -3.85 -4.97
C HIS A 60 22.76 -4.53 -3.76
N PHE A 61 21.77 -3.86 -3.17
CA PHE A 61 20.99 -4.32 -2.05
C PHE A 61 19.57 -4.64 -2.51
N THR A 62 19.07 -5.81 -2.12
CA THR A 62 17.73 -6.32 -2.42
C THR A 62 17.07 -6.84 -1.15
N ILE A 63 15.73 -6.85 -1.14
CA ILE A 63 15.02 -7.56 -0.08
C ILE A 63 15.26 -9.07 -0.23
N ASN A 64 15.47 -9.76 0.88
CA ASN A 64 15.59 -11.21 0.85
C ASN A 64 14.20 -11.87 0.84
N SER A 65 13.75 -12.34 -0.32
CA SER A 65 12.48 -13.07 -0.47
C SER A 65 12.40 -14.35 0.36
N ASP A 66 13.54 -14.94 0.74
CA ASP A 66 13.61 -16.17 1.54
C ASP A 66 13.61 -15.88 3.06
N SER A 67 13.41 -14.62 3.47
CA SER A 67 13.40 -14.26 4.89
C SER A 67 12.09 -14.69 5.56
N ASN A 68 12.21 -15.51 6.61
CA ASN A 68 11.06 -16.03 7.38
C ASN A 68 10.21 -14.97 8.09
N ILE A 69 10.68 -13.71 8.18
CA ILE A 69 9.94 -12.60 8.81
C ILE A 69 9.40 -11.59 7.78
N LEU A 70 9.66 -11.80 6.49
CA LEU A 70 9.34 -10.84 5.45
C LEU A 70 7.84 -10.59 5.37
N LEU A 71 7.05 -11.66 5.42
CA LEU A 71 5.60 -11.59 5.26
C LEU A 71 4.94 -10.89 6.46
N GLU A 72 5.38 -11.20 7.67
CA GLU A 72 4.95 -10.59 8.92
C GLU A 72 5.29 -9.10 8.94
N LEU A 73 6.50 -8.73 8.52
CA LEU A 73 6.91 -7.33 8.43
C LEU A 73 6.12 -6.57 7.38
N ARG A 74 5.91 -7.16 6.18
CA ARG A 74 5.03 -6.57 5.16
C ARG A 74 3.65 -6.31 5.74
N ASN A 75 3.07 -7.28 6.44
CA ASN A 75 1.76 -7.13 7.07
C ASN A 75 1.74 -6.02 8.13
N ILE A 76 2.75 -5.89 8.99
CA ILE A 76 2.86 -4.79 9.95
C ILE A 76 2.89 -3.44 9.22
N PHE A 77 3.72 -3.30 8.19
CA PHE A 77 3.84 -2.05 7.44
C PHE A 77 2.58 -1.73 6.64
N ILE A 78 1.88 -2.74 6.15
CA ILE A 78 0.59 -2.63 5.48
C ILE A 78 -0.52 -2.15 6.44
N LYS A 79 -0.52 -2.60 7.71
CA LYS A 79 -1.43 -2.09 8.77
C LYS A 79 -1.14 -0.65 9.20
N THR A 80 -0.15 0.00 8.61
CA THR A 80 0.25 1.36 8.98
C THR A 80 -0.11 2.34 7.88
N ASP A 81 -0.11 3.63 8.21
CA ASP A 81 -0.40 4.70 7.26
C ASP A 81 0.50 4.69 6.02
N ALA A 82 1.67 4.02 6.07
CA ALA A 82 2.58 3.92 4.94
C ALA A 82 1.94 3.30 3.68
N PHE A 83 1.11 2.28 3.85
CA PHE A 83 0.40 1.63 2.74
C PHE A 83 -0.69 2.53 2.14
N LYS A 84 -1.49 3.12 3.02
CA LYS A 84 -2.51 4.11 2.65
C LYS A 84 -1.89 5.25 1.84
N ILE A 85 -0.80 5.86 2.32
CA ILE A 85 -0.13 6.98 1.65
C ILE A 85 0.33 6.62 0.23
N GLU A 86 0.80 5.38 0.01
CA GLU A 86 1.22 4.97 -1.33
C GLU A 86 0.04 4.79 -2.28
N LEU A 87 -1.04 4.16 -1.80
CA LEU A 87 -2.30 4.04 -2.54
C LEU A 87 -2.88 5.42 -2.92
N GLU A 88 -2.89 6.35 -1.97
CA GLU A 88 -3.36 7.73 -2.18
C GLU A 88 -2.59 8.43 -3.31
N LYS A 89 -1.27 8.28 -3.34
CA LYS A 89 -0.41 8.85 -4.38
C LYS A 89 -0.66 8.22 -5.74
N SER A 90 -0.70 6.88 -5.81
CA SER A 90 -0.94 6.19 -7.08
C SER A 90 -2.29 6.54 -7.70
N LEU A 91 -3.32 6.72 -6.86
CA LEU A 91 -4.69 7.04 -7.28
C LEU A 91 -4.95 8.55 -7.39
N GLU A 92 -3.92 9.39 -7.41
CA GLU A 92 -4.10 10.81 -7.64
C GLU A 92 -4.62 11.07 -9.06
N SER A 93 -5.90 11.44 -9.18
CA SER A 93 -6.56 11.81 -10.43
C SER A 93 -7.82 12.61 -10.17
N LYS A 94 -8.04 13.71 -10.91
CA LYS A 94 -9.29 14.51 -10.82
C LYS A 94 -10.54 13.75 -11.26
N LEU A 95 -10.37 12.67 -12.04
CA LEU A 95 -11.47 11.83 -12.51
C LEU A 95 -12.01 10.87 -11.44
N ILE A 96 -11.28 10.68 -10.34
CA ILE A 96 -11.68 9.89 -9.18
C ILE A 96 -12.33 10.83 -8.15
N GLN A 97 -13.58 10.55 -7.78
CA GLN A 97 -14.32 11.28 -6.75
C GLN A 97 -14.14 10.64 -5.37
N PHE A 98 -14.31 9.31 -5.29
CA PHE A 98 -14.03 8.53 -4.09
C PHE A 98 -13.11 7.36 -4.42
N ALA A 99 -12.19 7.05 -3.52
CA ALA A 99 -11.44 5.80 -3.55
C ALA A 99 -11.26 5.28 -2.13
N PHE A 100 -11.49 4.00 -1.91
CA PHE A 100 -11.36 3.40 -0.59
C PHE A 100 -11.09 1.90 -0.70
N VAL A 101 -10.32 1.38 0.26
CA VAL A 101 -10.17 -0.06 0.45
C VAL A 101 -11.35 -0.57 1.29
N PHE A 102 -11.93 -1.70 0.90
CA PHE A 102 -13.02 -2.35 1.63
C PHE A 102 -12.67 -3.84 1.85
N GLY A 103 -13.67 -4.66 2.16
CA GLY A 103 -13.48 -6.10 2.27
C GLY A 103 -12.66 -6.54 3.48
N SER A 104 -12.00 -7.69 3.36
CA SER A 104 -11.27 -8.32 4.45
C SER A 104 -10.16 -7.41 4.99
N PHE A 105 -9.50 -6.66 4.09
CA PHE A 105 -8.42 -5.75 4.42
C PHE A 105 -8.85 -4.64 5.37
N ALA A 106 -9.98 -3.98 5.07
CA ALA A 106 -10.50 -2.90 5.90
C ALA A 106 -11.14 -3.39 7.20
N ASN A 107 -11.58 -4.64 7.26
CA ASN A 107 -12.28 -5.22 8.42
C ASN A 107 -11.39 -6.05 9.33
N GLU A 108 -10.06 -5.98 9.16
CA GLU A 108 -9.06 -6.66 10.01
C GLU A 108 -9.17 -8.20 10.02
N THR A 109 -9.95 -8.78 9.11
CA THR A 109 -10.09 -10.24 8.90
C THR A 109 -9.20 -10.78 7.79
N TYR A 110 -8.36 -9.92 7.21
CA TYR A 110 -7.48 -10.29 6.11
C TYR A 110 -6.33 -11.19 6.54
N THR A 111 -5.93 -12.08 5.63
CA THR A 111 -4.75 -12.93 5.78
C THR A 111 -3.59 -12.38 4.98
N ALA A 112 -2.41 -12.98 5.08
CA ALA A 112 -1.25 -12.54 4.30
C ALA A 112 -1.43 -12.69 2.77
N GLU A 113 -2.34 -13.58 2.34
CA GLU A 113 -2.61 -13.91 0.93
C GLU A 113 -3.79 -13.13 0.34
N SER A 114 -4.62 -12.49 1.18
CA SER A 114 -5.82 -11.79 0.70
C SER A 114 -5.47 -10.68 -0.29
N ASP A 115 -6.23 -10.53 -1.35
CA ASP A 115 -6.19 -9.39 -2.25
C ASP A 115 -6.58 -8.07 -1.55
N ILE A 116 -6.24 -6.95 -2.19
CA ILE A 116 -6.69 -5.61 -1.76
C ILE A 116 -7.91 -5.22 -2.59
N ASP A 117 -9.08 -5.32 -1.96
CA ASP A 117 -10.35 -4.87 -2.52
C ASP A 117 -10.41 -3.34 -2.58
N LEU A 118 -10.27 -2.78 -3.78
CA LEU A 118 -10.25 -1.34 -4.01
C LEU A 118 -11.54 -0.89 -4.70
N PHE A 119 -12.30 0.01 -4.08
CA PHE A 119 -13.47 0.60 -4.71
C PHE A 119 -13.15 2.01 -5.19
N ILE A 120 -13.45 2.30 -6.46
CA ILE A 120 -13.24 3.61 -7.10
C ILE A 120 -14.58 4.10 -7.63
N VAL A 121 -14.93 5.33 -7.25
CA VAL A 121 -16.10 6.04 -7.77
C VAL A 121 -15.62 7.22 -8.58
N GLY A 122 -15.91 7.24 -9.88
CA GLY A 122 -15.41 8.27 -10.76
C GLY A 122 -15.72 8.05 -12.23
N LYS A 123 -15.14 8.91 -13.08
CA LYS A 123 -15.19 8.81 -14.55
C LYS A 123 -13.91 8.24 -15.16
N ILE A 124 -12.99 7.77 -14.31
CA ILE A 124 -11.72 7.19 -14.75
C ILE A 124 -11.98 5.87 -15.48
N SER A 125 -11.24 5.60 -16.55
CA SER A 125 -11.34 4.33 -17.28
C SER A 125 -10.67 3.19 -16.51
N ASN A 126 -11.07 1.95 -16.80
CA ASN A 126 -10.41 0.76 -16.25
C ASN A 126 -8.92 0.75 -16.58
N GLU A 127 -8.56 1.05 -17.83
CA GLU A 127 -7.17 1.08 -18.31
C GLU A 127 -6.31 2.07 -17.52
N GLU A 128 -6.80 3.30 -17.28
CA GLU A 128 -6.08 4.30 -16.49
C GLU A 128 -5.88 3.85 -15.04
N VAL A 129 -6.88 3.22 -14.43
CA VAL A 129 -6.73 2.65 -13.08
C VAL A 129 -5.70 1.53 -13.08
N PHE A 130 -5.77 0.59 -14.03
CA PHE A 130 -4.82 -0.52 -14.13
C PHE A 130 -3.37 -0.03 -14.27
N LEU A 131 -3.14 1.00 -15.09
CA LEU A 131 -1.81 1.62 -15.24
C LEU A 131 -1.30 2.26 -13.93
N LYS A 132 -2.21 2.80 -13.10
CA LYS A 132 -1.87 3.39 -11.80
C LYS A 132 -1.62 2.36 -10.70
N ILE A 133 -2.36 1.25 -10.69
CA ILE A 133 -2.24 0.23 -9.64
C ILE A 133 -1.15 -0.82 -9.93
N LYS A 134 -0.85 -1.13 -11.20
CA LYS A 134 0.12 -2.19 -11.54
C LYS A 134 1.54 -1.98 -10.95
N PRO A 135 2.11 -0.76 -10.94
CA PRO A 135 3.36 -0.52 -10.23
C PRO A 135 3.24 -0.78 -8.73
N LEU A 136 2.07 -0.48 -8.16
CA LEU A 136 1.78 -0.66 -6.75
C LEU A 136 1.58 -2.13 -6.39
N GLU A 137 0.91 -2.93 -7.21
CA GLU A 137 0.79 -4.39 -7.00
C GLU A 137 2.16 -5.07 -6.97
N ARG A 138 3.03 -4.72 -7.93
CA ARG A 138 4.43 -5.19 -7.97
C ARG A 138 5.17 -4.80 -6.71
N LYS A 139 4.97 -3.54 -6.29
CA LYS A 139 5.57 -3.03 -5.06
C LYS A 139 5.11 -3.90 -3.90
N LEU A 140 3.81 -4.01 -3.71
CA LEU A 140 3.19 -4.69 -2.57
C LEU A 140 3.37 -6.21 -2.59
N ALA A 141 3.78 -6.78 -3.74
CA ALA A 141 3.73 -8.22 -4.02
C ALA A 141 2.34 -8.78 -3.73
N ARG A 142 1.31 -8.04 -4.13
CA ARG A 142 -0.09 -8.29 -3.76
C ARG A 142 -1.02 -7.76 -4.83
N GLU A 143 -2.02 -8.56 -5.19
CA GLU A 143 -3.04 -8.18 -6.16
C GLU A 143 -3.95 -7.09 -5.56
N ILE A 144 -4.26 -6.10 -6.37
CA ILE A 144 -5.24 -5.05 -6.09
C ILE A 144 -6.39 -5.29 -7.04
N ASN A 145 -7.58 -5.56 -6.49
CA ASN A 145 -8.78 -5.84 -7.26
C ASN A 145 -9.67 -4.59 -7.30
N PRO A 146 -9.60 -3.77 -8.37
CA PRO A 146 -10.40 -2.56 -8.47
C PRO A 146 -11.83 -2.84 -8.94
N ILE A 147 -12.80 -2.26 -8.24
CA ILE A 147 -14.18 -2.11 -8.71
C ILE A 147 -14.40 -0.63 -9.02
N ILE A 148 -14.65 -0.32 -10.28
CA ILE A 148 -14.73 1.06 -10.77
C ILE A 148 -16.15 1.35 -11.23
N TRP A 149 -16.86 2.21 -10.51
CA TRP A 149 -18.22 2.61 -10.85
C TRP A 149 -18.33 4.13 -11.06
N PRO A 150 -19.10 4.57 -12.07
CA PRO A 150 -19.60 5.93 -12.11
C PRO A 150 -20.45 6.25 -10.87
N LEU A 151 -20.48 7.52 -10.46
CA LEU A 151 -21.31 7.95 -9.34
C LEU A 151 -22.80 7.59 -9.54
N ALA A 152 -23.28 7.64 -10.78
CA ALA A 152 -24.65 7.25 -11.12
C ALA A 152 -24.93 5.78 -10.82
N ASP A 153 -23.97 4.89 -11.07
CA ASP A 153 -24.12 3.46 -10.85
C ASP A 153 -24.12 3.12 -9.37
N LEU A 154 -23.29 3.81 -8.57
CA LEU A 154 -23.33 3.69 -7.11
C LEU A 154 -24.72 4.02 -6.55
N LYS A 155 -25.35 5.08 -7.06
CA LYS A 155 -26.73 5.46 -6.66
C LYS A 155 -27.79 4.46 -7.13
N LYS A 156 -27.66 3.92 -8.35
CA LYS A 156 -28.60 2.92 -8.87
C LYS A 156 -28.50 1.58 -8.14
N LYS A 157 -27.27 1.18 -7.78
CA LYS A 157 -26.96 -0.11 -7.14
C LYS A 157 -26.92 -0.04 -5.61
N LYS A 158 -27.56 0.95 -4.97
CA LYS A 158 -27.62 1.11 -3.50
C LYS A 158 -28.01 -0.17 -2.76
N ASN A 159 -28.92 -0.96 -3.33
CA ASN A 159 -29.43 -2.18 -2.73
C ASN A 159 -28.58 -3.43 -3.00
N SER A 160 -27.48 -3.30 -3.74
CA SER A 160 -26.57 -4.43 -3.97
C SER A 160 -25.88 -4.88 -2.69
N SER A 161 -25.51 -6.16 -2.63
CA SER A 161 -24.78 -6.74 -1.48
C SER A 161 -23.52 -5.95 -1.16
N ILE A 162 -22.76 -5.58 -2.19
CA ILE A 162 -21.50 -4.84 -2.03
C ILE A 162 -21.69 -3.45 -1.42
N VAL A 163 -22.73 -2.70 -1.83
CA VAL A 163 -22.99 -1.36 -1.28
C VAL A 163 -23.48 -1.46 0.17
N ARG A 164 -24.31 -2.47 0.49
CA ARG A 164 -24.74 -2.73 1.87
C ARG A 164 -23.56 -3.11 2.77
N ASP A 165 -22.62 -3.90 2.25
CA ASP A 165 -21.41 -4.26 2.96
C ASP A 165 -20.55 -3.03 3.24
N ILE A 166 -20.27 -2.21 2.22
CA ILE A 166 -19.53 -0.94 2.37
C ILE A 166 -20.20 -0.02 3.39
N ALA A 167 -21.53 0.05 3.40
CA ALA A 167 -22.27 0.88 4.34
C ALA A 167 -22.18 0.40 5.79
N ARG A 168 -22.10 -0.91 6.03
CA ARG A 168 -22.10 -1.50 7.40
C ARG A 168 -20.71 -1.75 7.96
N LYS A 169 -19.73 -2.01 7.09
CA LYS A 169 -18.38 -2.44 7.46
C LYS A 169 -17.42 -1.25 7.52
N LYS A 170 -16.23 -1.49 8.09
CA LYS A 170 -15.13 -0.53 8.05
C LYS A 170 -14.61 -0.41 6.61
N ILE A 171 -14.21 0.80 6.24
CA ILE A 171 -13.51 1.11 5.00
C ILE A 171 -12.31 2.01 5.29
N ILE A 172 -11.28 1.94 4.44
CA ILE A 172 -10.12 2.81 4.54
C ILE A 172 -10.20 3.82 3.40
N MET A 173 -10.59 5.05 3.72
CA MET A 173 -10.64 6.13 2.74
C MET A 173 -9.24 6.50 2.24
N LEU A 174 -9.11 6.55 0.91
CA LEU A 174 -7.93 7.01 0.17
C LEU A 174 -8.21 8.36 -0.51
N LYS A 175 -9.44 8.56 -0.98
CA LYS A 175 -9.86 9.82 -1.61
C LYS A 175 -11.33 10.14 -1.35
N GLY A 176 -11.60 11.42 -1.13
CA GLY A 176 -12.93 11.94 -0.80
C GLY A 176 -13.23 11.84 0.69
N LYS A 177 -14.42 12.28 1.09
CA LYS A 177 -14.84 12.28 2.50
C LYS A 177 -15.84 11.17 2.78
N GLU A 178 -15.57 10.36 3.81
CA GLU A 178 -16.40 9.21 4.16
C GLU A 178 -17.86 9.57 4.43
N TYR A 179 -18.12 10.68 5.11
CA TYR A 179 -19.50 11.10 5.40
C TYR A 179 -20.30 11.40 4.12
N GLU A 180 -19.65 11.92 3.07
CA GLU A 180 -20.31 12.20 1.79
C GLU A 180 -20.66 10.90 1.06
N LEU A 181 -19.71 9.97 1.04
CA LEU A 181 -19.92 8.62 0.52
C LEU A 181 -21.10 7.94 1.24
N ARG A 182 -21.09 7.95 2.58
CA ARG A 182 -22.14 7.32 3.41
C ARG A 182 -23.52 7.91 3.15
N LYS A 183 -23.65 9.23 2.97
CA LYS A 183 -24.92 9.88 2.56
C LYS A 183 -25.41 9.43 1.18
N ILE A 184 -24.49 9.10 0.27
CA ILE A 184 -24.84 8.67 -1.08
C ILE A 184 -25.32 7.23 -1.07
N ILE A 185 -24.76 6.37 -0.22
CA ILE A 185 -25.10 4.93 -0.17
C ILE A 185 -26.15 4.56 0.90
N SER A 186 -26.46 5.47 1.82
CA SER A 186 -27.61 5.35 2.73
C SER A 186 -28.94 5.42 2.00
#